data_AF-A0AAW6HPH6-F1
#
_entry.id   AF-A0AAW6HPH6-F1
#
_cell.length_a   1.000
_cell.length_b   1.000
_cell.length_c   1.000
_cell.angle_alpha   90.00
_cell.angle_beta   90.00
_cell.angle_gamma   90.00
#
_symmetry.space_group_name_H-M   'P 1'
#
loop_
_entity.id
_entity.type
_entity.pdbx_description
1 polymer ?
#
loop_
_entity_poly.entity_id
_entity_poly.type
_entity_poly.pdbx_seq_one_letter_code
_entity_poly.pdbx_strand_id
1 'polypeptide(L)'
;MEIHRMKPENPIIIVDEEEFDRIDAIAKLKEEEVEKLAKEMFLRHVKSSGISMRFRINGVEKVIRQQVITELNYDERGWPESVSEEVKHTIVDDITHYINKHFEHYKDDCKSVVEYEWNLCKSKHERKIKYWKSLFFITFSVLIVECIYRIVQ
;
A
#
# COMPACT_ATOMS: atom_id res chain seq x y z
N MET A 1 -55.38 15.00 -1.39
CA MET A 1 -54.36 14.06 -0.91
C MET A 1 -54.14 13.06 -2.04
N GLU A 2 -53.04 13.20 -2.77
CA GLU A 2 -52.71 12.27 -3.85
C GLU A 2 -52.04 11.04 -3.24
N ILE A 3 -52.54 9.85 -3.58
CA ILE A 3 -52.06 8.58 -3.04
C ILE A 3 -51.31 7.87 -4.17
N HIS A 4 -49.99 7.82 -4.06
CA HIS A 4 -49.16 7.04 -4.98
C HIS A 4 -49.09 5.59 -4.48
N ARG A 5 -49.64 4.67 -5.29
CA ARG A 5 -49.56 3.23 -5.03
C ARG A 5 -48.45 2.63 -5.90
N MET A 6 -47.43 2.07 -5.26
CA MET A 6 -46.36 1.32 -5.92
C MET A 6 -46.54 -0.16 -5.63
N LYS A 7 -46.39 -1.01 -6.64
CA LYS A 7 -46.27 -2.46 -6.46
C LYS A 7 -44.78 -2.81 -6.45
N PRO A 8 -44.25 -3.44 -5.40
CA PRO A 8 -42.87 -3.93 -5.41
C PRO A 8 -42.71 -5.03 -6.44
N GLU A 9 -41.59 -5.04 -7.16
CA GLU A 9 -41.25 -6.08 -8.14
C GLU A 9 -40.83 -7.39 -7.47
N ASN A 10 -40.32 -7.31 -6.24
CA ASN A 10 -39.88 -8.47 -5.46
C ASN A 10 -40.90 -8.84 -4.37
N PRO A 11 -41.06 -10.15 -4.09
CA PRO A 11 -41.92 -10.61 -3.00
C PRO A 11 -41.39 -10.09 -1.66
N ILE A 12 -42.24 -9.37 -0.93
CA ILE A 12 -41.93 -8.89 0.42
C ILE A 12 -42.35 -9.99 1.41
N ILE A 13 -41.39 -10.45 2.19
CA ILE A 13 -41.62 -11.36 3.31
C ILE A 13 -41.41 -10.56 4.59
N ILE A 14 -42.41 -10.57 5.47
CA ILE A 14 -42.33 -9.95 6.80
C ILE A 14 -42.02 -11.08 7.78
N VAL A 15 -40.86 -11.01 8.41
CA VAL A 15 -40.38 -11.95 9.43
C VAL A 15 -40.24 -11.22 10.76
N ASP A 16 -40.29 -11.98 11.85
CA ASP A 16 -39.91 -11.45 13.16
C ASP A 16 -38.39 -11.20 13.25
N GLU A 17 -37.98 -10.44 14.26
CA GLU A 17 -36.58 -10.01 14.43
C GLU A 17 -35.65 -11.22 14.64
N GLU A 18 -36.08 -12.23 15.41
CA GLU A 18 -35.28 -13.43 15.67
C GLU A 18 -35.10 -14.31 14.42
N GLU A 19 -36.08 -14.36 13.53
CA GLU A 19 -36.01 -15.08 12.26
C GLU A 19 -35.19 -14.31 11.23
N PHE A 20 -35.24 -12.98 11.23
CA PHE A 20 -34.35 -12.14 10.43
C PHE A 20 -32.88 -12.34 10.81
N ASP A 21 -32.55 -12.30 12.10
CA ASP A 21 -31.18 -12.48 12.59
C ASP A 21 -30.62 -13.87 12.24
N ARG A 22 -31.46 -14.91 12.28
CA ARG A 22 -31.09 -16.26 11.83
C ARG A 22 -30.76 -16.30 10.34
N ILE A 23 -31.57 -15.66 9.51
CA ILE A 23 -31.36 -15.61 8.05
C ILE A 23 -30.09 -14.81 7.73
N ASP A 24 -29.87 -13.68 8.41
CA ASP A 24 -28.67 -12.84 8.24
C ASP A 24 -27.40 -13.58 8.65
N ALA A 25 -27.42 -14.31 9.76
CA ALA A 25 -26.30 -15.15 10.19
C ALA A 25 -25.96 -16.24 9.16
N ILE A 26 -26.97 -16.91 8.58
CA ILE A 26 -26.77 -17.91 7.52
C ILE A 26 -26.23 -17.26 6.24
N ALA A 27 -26.68 -16.06 5.90
CA ALA A 27 -26.19 -15.31 4.74
C ALA A 27 -24.70 -14.94 4.90
N LYS A 28 -24.31 -14.42 6.06
CA LYS A 28 -22.91 -14.09 6.38
C LYS A 28 -22.00 -15.31 6.36
N LEU A 29 -22.44 -16.44 6.92
CA LEU A 29 -21.69 -17.69 6.86
C LEU A 29 -21.46 -18.16 5.42
N LYS A 30 -22.47 -18.01 4.56
CA LYS A 30 -22.35 -18.35 3.13
C LYS A 30 -21.44 -17.37 2.38
N GLU A 31 -21.43 -16.10 2.76
CA GLU A 31 -20.52 -15.10 2.19
C GLU A 31 -19.06 -15.44 2.50
N GLU A 32 -18.73 -15.79 3.75
CA GLU A 32 -17.40 -16.25 4.14
C GLU A 32 -16.97 -17.53 3.39
N GLU A 33 -17.89 -18.49 3.22
CA GLU A 33 -17.63 -19.71 2.43
C GLU A 33 -17.38 -19.40 0.94
N VAL A 34 -18.16 -18.48 0.36
CA VAL A 34 -18.01 -18.04 -1.03
C VAL A 34 -16.69 -17.29 -1.21
N GLU A 35 -16.31 -16.40 -0.30
CA GLU A 35 -15.01 -15.71 -0.33
C GLU A 35 -13.84 -16.69 -0.24
N LYS A 36 -13.94 -17.67 0.66
CA LYS A 36 -12.91 -18.70 0.82
C LYS A 36 -12.79 -19.57 -0.43
N LEU A 37 -13.92 -19.98 -1.02
CA LEU A 37 -13.95 -20.74 -2.27
C LEU A 37 -13.39 -19.93 -3.44
N ALA A 38 -13.77 -18.65 -3.57
CA ALA A 38 -13.25 -17.75 -4.59
C ALA A 38 -11.72 -17.58 -4.45
N LYS A 39 -11.23 -17.42 -3.22
CA LYS A 39 -9.79 -17.34 -2.93
C LYS A 39 -9.06 -18.64 -3.29
N GLU A 40 -9.63 -19.80 -2.98
CA GLU A 40 -9.04 -21.08 -3.36
C GLU A 40 -9.02 -21.30 -4.88
N MET A 41 -10.12 -21.00 -5.58
CA MET A 41 -10.19 -21.08 -7.04
C MET A 41 -9.17 -20.16 -7.70
N PHE A 42 -9.05 -18.94 -7.19
CA PHE A 42 -8.06 -17.97 -7.63
C PHE A 42 -6.63 -18.49 -7.43
N LEU A 43 -6.30 -18.98 -6.23
CA LEU A 43 -4.97 -19.52 -5.92
C LEU A 43 -4.62 -20.76 -6.75
N ARG A 44 -5.60 -21.64 -7.04
CA ARG A 44 -5.40 -22.78 -7.94
C ARG A 44 -5.13 -22.29 -9.36
N HIS A 45 -5.91 -21.34 -9.85
CA HIS A 45 -5.75 -20.76 -11.19
C HIS A 45 -4.38 -20.08 -11.36
N VAL A 46 -3.93 -19.31 -10.36
CA VAL A 46 -2.61 -18.66 -10.33
C VAL A 46 -1.48 -19.70 -10.33
N LYS A 47 -1.61 -20.79 -9.54
CA LYS A 47 -0.64 -21.89 -9.54
C LYS A 47 -0.59 -22.64 -10.88
N SER A 48 -1.72 -22.89 -11.53
CA SER A 48 -1.79 -23.62 -12.80
C SER A 48 -1.35 -22.79 -14.01
N SER A 49 -1.49 -21.46 -13.94
CA SER A 49 -1.13 -20.54 -15.03
C SER A 49 0.36 -20.18 -15.03
N GLY A 50 1.15 -20.64 -14.06
CA GLY A 50 2.57 -20.29 -13.94
C GLY A 50 2.83 -18.83 -13.52
N ILE A 51 1.77 -18.08 -13.21
CA ILE A 51 1.83 -16.67 -12.81
C ILE A 51 2.13 -16.59 -11.31
N SER A 52 3.27 -16.01 -10.95
CA SER A 52 3.64 -15.77 -9.54
C SER A 52 3.10 -14.41 -9.07
N MET A 53 1.97 -14.41 -8.36
CA MET A 53 1.35 -13.17 -7.84
C MET A 53 1.85 -12.85 -6.40
N ARG A 54 2.33 -11.63 -6.16
CA ARG A 54 2.80 -11.15 -4.85
C ARG A 54 1.96 -9.97 -4.36
N PHE A 55 1.30 -10.13 -3.22
CA PHE A 55 0.63 -9.04 -2.50
C PHE A 55 1.60 -8.36 -1.55
N ARG A 56 1.57 -7.02 -1.51
CA ARG A 56 2.33 -6.20 -0.57
C ARG A 56 1.36 -5.57 0.41
N ILE A 57 1.33 -6.10 1.64
CA ILE A 57 0.62 -5.49 2.77
C ILE A 57 1.68 -4.70 3.56
N ASN A 58 1.56 -3.38 3.64
CA ASN A 58 2.49 -2.57 4.43
C ASN A 58 2.32 -2.91 5.93
N GLY A 59 3.36 -3.53 6.53
CA GLY A 59 3.39 -3.92 7.95
C GLY A 59 4.11 -5.22 8.28
N VAL A 60 4.51 -6.03 7.29
CA VAL A 60 5.18 -7.34 7.52
C VAL A 60 6.68 -7.29 7.19
N GLU A 61 7.49 -7.71 8.15
CA GLU A 61 8.95 -7.51 8.28
C GLU A 61 9.84 -8.37 7.36
N LYS A 62 9.30 -8.95 6.27
CA LYS A 62 10.12 -9.79 5.37
C LYS A 62 9.96 -9.40 3.91
N VAL A 63 10.99 -8.72 3.41
CA VAL A 63 11.20 -8.40 2.00
C VAL A 63 11.75 -9.62 1.27
N ILE A 64 11.05 -10.10 0.24
CA ILE A 64 11.67 -10.92 -0.82
C ILE A 64 11.73 -10.06 -2.09
N ARG A 65 12.96 -9.85 -2.56
CA ARG A 65 13.37 -8.91 -3.60
C ARG A 65 12.63 -9.05 -4.93
N GLN A 66 12.49 -7.89 -5.56
CA GLN A 66 12.62 -7.53 -6.98
C GLN A 66 11.48 -7.73 -7.99
N GLN A 67 11.30 -6.61 -8.71
CA GLN A 67 10.58 -6.24 -9.94
C GLN A 67 9.05 -6.09 -9.86
N VAL A 68 8.67 -4.80 -9.80
CA VAL A 68 7.37 -4.22 -10.11
C VAL A 68 7.14 -4.46 -11.60
N ILE A 69 6.13 -5.26 -11.94
CA ILE A 69 5.52 -5.43 -13.27
C ILE A 69 6.54 -5.33 -14.42
N THR A 70 7.29 -6.41 -14.68
CA THR A 70 7.78 -6.65 -16.04
C THR A 70 6.65 -7.35 -16.78
N GLU A 71 6.15 -6.72 -17.84
CA GLU A 71 5.29 -7.35 -18.83
C GLU A 71 5.96 -8.68 -19.24
N LEU A 72 5.36 -9.82 -18.87
CA LEU A 72 5.79 -11.11 -19.40
C LEU A 72 5.32 -11.13 -20.85
N ASN A 73 6.17 -10.64 -21.75
CA ASN A 73 5.95 -10.80 -23.18
C ASN A 73 6.08 -12.31 -23.48
N TYR A 74 4.93 -12.98 -23.65
CA TYR A 74 4.86 -14.37 -24.07
C TYR A 74 5.17 -14.44 -25.57
N ASP A 75 6.43 -14.22 -25.94
CA ASP A 75 6.82 -14.25 -27.36
C ASP A 75 6.76 -15.65 -28.00
N GLU A 76 6.31 -16.71 -27.32
CA GLU A 76 6.36 -18.05 -27.93
C GLU A 76 5.19 -19.01 -27.67
N ARG A 77 4.03 -18.57 -27.16
CA ARG A 77 2.87 -19.50 -27.13
C ARG A 77 1.50 -18.81 -27.00
N GLY A 78 0.84 -18.64 -28.14
CA GLY A 78 -0.62 -18.54 -28.29
C GLY A 78 -1.30 -17.43 -27.51
N TRP A 79 -1.50 -16.28 -28.15
CA TRP A 79 -2.32 -15.16 -27.71
C TRP A 79 -3.65 -15.61 -27.05
N PRO A 80 -3.92 -15.30 -25.76
CA PRO A 80 -5.20 -14.71 -25.41
C PRO A 80 -5.18 -13.26 -25.90
N GLU A 81 -6.29 -12.75 -26.45
CA GLU A 81 -6.43 -11.35 -26.86
C GLU A 81 -5.83 -10.44 -25.79
N SER A 82 -4.81 -9.65 -26.15
CA SER A 82 -4.28 -8.64 -25.25
C SER A 82 -5.43 -7.72 -24.87
N VAL A 83 -5.72 -7.65 -23.57
CA VAL A 83 -6.67 -6.69 -23.01
C VAL A 83 -6.35 -5.32 -23.61
N SER A 84 -7.36 -4.64 -24.16
CA SER A 84 -7.16 -3.35 -24.81
C SER A 84 -6.48 -2.37 -23.84
N GLU A 85 -5.60 -1.51 -24.36
CA GLU A 85 -4.92 -0.49 -23.55
C GLU A 85 -5.93 0.36 -22.77
N GLU A 86 -7.09 0.64 -23.36
CA GLU A 86 -8.19 1.33 -22.70
C GLU A 86 -8.69 0.62 -21.43
N VAL A 87 -8.86 -0.70 -21.46
CA VAL A 87 -9.28 -1.48 -20.29
C VAL A 87 -8.15 -1.53 -19.25
N LYS A 88 -6.89 -1.64 -19.68
CA LYS A 88 -5.74 -1.57 -18.76
C LYS A 88 -5.72 -0.23 -18.02
N HIS A 89 -5.87 0.87 -18.74
CA HIS A 89 -5.91 2.21 -18.16
C HIS A 89 -7.11 2.37 -17.22
N THR A 90 -8.28 1.88 -17.62
CA THR A 90 -9.50 1.92 -16.77
C THR A 90 -9.29 1.19 -15.44
N ILE A 91 -8.67 0.00 -15.47
CA ILE A 91 -8.36 -0.75 -14.25
C ILE A 91 -7.35 0.01 -13.38
N VAL A 92 -6.32 0.58 -13.98
CA VAL A 92 -5.33 1.40 -13.26
C VAL A 92 -5.98 2.62 -12.63
N ASP A 93 -6.87 3.29 -13.35
CA ASP A 93 -7.60 4.47 -12.89
C ASP A 93 -8.56 4.13 -11.75
N ASP A 94 -9.32 3.03 -11.86
CA ASP A 94 -10.22 2.55 -10.80
C ASP A 94 -9.46 2.20 -9.52
N ILE A 95 -8.33 1.48 -9.64
CA ILE A 95 -7.46 1.15 -8.50
C ILE A 95 -6.91 2.44 -7.88
N THR A 96 -6.43 3.37 -8.71
CA THR A 96 -5.88 4.65 -8.27
C THR A 96 -6.94 5.48 -7.55
N HIS A 97 -8.15 5.53 -8.10
CA HIS A 97 -9.29 6.24 -7.51
C HIS A 97 -9.67 5.64 -6.16
N TYR A 98 -9.83 4.31 -6.09
CA TYR A 98 -10.16 3.61 -4.85
C TYR A 98 -9.12 3.89 -3.76
N ILE A 99 -7.83 3.76 -4.08
CA ILE A 99 -6.75 4.02 -3.13
C ILE A 99 -6.79 5.49 -2.66
N ASN A 100 -6.89 6.43 -3.59
CA ASN A 100 -6.91 7.86 -3.24
C ASN A 100 -8.10 8.20 -2.34
N LYS A 101 -9.29 7.66 -2.62
CA LYS A 101 -10.49 7.85 -1.81
C LYS A 101 -10.39 7.17 -0.44
N HIS A 102 -9.90 5.93 -0.40
CA HIS A 102 -9.75 5.16 0.83
C HIS A 102 -8.75 5.82 1.80
N PHE A 103 -7.68 6.42 1.27
CA PHE A 103 -6.65 7.09 2.05
C PHE A 103 -6.80 8.62 2.12
N GLU A 104 -7.90 9.19 1.62
CA GLU A 104 -8.10 10.64 1.54
C GLU A 104 -7.98 11.30 2.92
N HIS A 105 -8.59 10.70 3.93
CA HIS A 105 -8.57 11.18 5.31
C HIS A 105 -7.25 10.92 6.05
N TYR A 106 -6.45 9.96 5.58
CA TYR A 106 -5.14 9.64 6.17
C TYR A 106 -4.01 10.44 5.54
N LYS A 107 -4.27 11.21 4.48
CA LYS A 107 -3.24 11.92 3.72
C LYS A 107 -2.48 12.91 4.59
N ASP A 108 -3.20 13.69 5.39
CA ASP A 108 -2.62 14.70 6.27
C ASP A 108 -1.89 14.05 7.46
N ASP A 109 -2.46 12.98 8.02
CA ASP A 109 -1.82 12.20 9.09
C ASP A 109 -0.52 11.55 8.61
N CYS A 110 -0.54 10.88 7.46
CA CYS A 110 0.65 10.29 6.83
C CYS A 110 1.71 11.36 6.55
N LYS A 111 1.29 12.52 6.04
CA LYS A 111 2.18 13.65 5.77
C LYS A 111 2.83 14.16 7.06
N SER A 112 2.06 14.31 8.13
CA SER A 112 2.57 14.78 9.42
C SER A 112 3.59 13.82 10.03
N VAL A 113 3.34 12.50 9.93
CA VAL A 113 4.26 11.46 10.42
C VAL A 113 5.56 11.48 9.61
N VAL A 114 5.48 11.55 8.29
CA VAL A 114 6.65 11.62 7.41
C VAL A 114 7.45 12.90 7.66
N GLU A 115 6.79 14.05 7.83
CA GLU A 115 7.45 15.32 8.14
C GLU A 115 8.12 15.28 9.52
N TYR A 116 7.49 14.67 10.52
CA TYR A 116 8.07 14.49 11.85
C TYR A 116 9.35 13.64 11.79
N GLU A 117 9.29 12.47 11.17
CA GLU A 117 10.43 11.56 11.02
C GLU A 117 11.56 12.20 10.21
N TRP A 118 11.22 12.92 9.14
CA TRP A 118 12.18 13.67 8.34
C TRP A 118 12.89 14.74 9.16
N ASN A 119 12.14 15.54 9.93
CA ASN A 119 12.71 16.58 10.79
C ASN A 119 13.58 16.00 11.90
N LEU A 120 13.21 14.85 12.47
CA LEU A 120 14.02 14.13 13.44
C LEU A 120 15.35 13.65 12.81
N CYS A 121 15.29 13.08 11.60
CA CYS A 121 16.48 12.66 10.88
C CYS A 121 17.38 13.85 10.53
N LYS A 122 16.81 14.94 10.03
CA LYS A 122 17.52 16.18 9.68
C LYS A 122 18.23 16.79 10.88
N SER A 123 17.54 16.94 12.01
CA SER A 123 18.13 17.52 13.23
C SER A 123 19.27 16.67 13.79
N LYS A 124 19.20 15.34 13.70
CA LYS A 124 20.31 14.43 14.06
C LYS A 124 21.53 14.67 13.17
N HIS A 125 21.32 14.81 11.85
CA HIS A 125 22.41 15.09 10.91
C HIS A 125 23.03 16.46 11.15
N GLU A 126 22.23 17.50 11.36
CA GLU A 126 22.72 18.85 11.65
C GLU A 126 23.58 18.89 12.93
N ARG A 127 23.16 18.19 14.00
CA ARG A 127 23.96 18.07 15.22
C ARG A 127 25.29 17.37 14.97
N LYS A 128 25.29 16.27 14.20
CA LYS A 128 26.53 15.59 13.82
C LYS A 128 27.44 16.52 13.01
N ILE A 129 26.92 17.22 12.01
CA ILE A 129 27.69 18.17 11.20
C ILE A 129 28.30 19.27 12.07
N LYS A 130 27.54 19.84 13.01
CA LYS A 130 28.04 20.86 13.94
C LYS A 130 29.16 20.32 14.83
N TYR A 131 29.00 19.11 15.35
CA TYR A 131 30.03 18.44 16.13
C TYR A 131 31.32 18.21 15.32
N TRP A 132 31.20 17.66 14.11
CA TRP A 132 32.36 17.42 13.23
C TRP A 132 33.06 18.72 12.82
N LYS A 133 32.32 19.81 12.53
CA LYS A 133 32.91 21.13 12.28
C LYS A 133 33.69 21.66 13.48
N SER A 134 33.15 21.49 14.69
CA SER A 134 33.83 21.91 15.93
C SER A 134 35.10 21.08 16.16
N LEU A 135 35.03 19.76 15.99
CA LEU A 135 36.17 18.86 16.13
C LEU A 135 37.28 19.23 15.14
N PHE A 136 36.91 19.47 13.88
CA PHE A 136 37.83 19.87 12.82
C PHE A 136 38.57 21.17 13.17
N PHE A 137 37.84 22.18 13.67
CA PHE A 137 38.43 23.46 14.05
C PHE A 137 39.46 23.29 15.18
N ILE A 138 39.14 22.51 16.22
CA ILE A 138 40.07 22.23 17.33
C ILE A 138 41.33 21.53 16.82
N THR A 139 41.18 20.47 16.02
CA THR A 139 42.33 19.74 15.47
C THR A 139 43.20 20.62 14.59
N PHE A 140 42.57 21.50 13.79
CA PHE A 140 43.27 22.44 12.92
C PHE A 140 44.05 23.48 13.73
N SER A 141 43.47 24.03 14.80
CA SER A 141 44.15 24.96 15.69
C SER A 141 45.36 24.33 16.39
N VAL A 142 45.24 23.09 16.89
CA VAL A 142 46.36 22.37 17.51
C VAL A 142 47.51 22.16 16.53
N LEU A 143 47.20 21.76 15.29
CA LEU A 143 48.20 21.59 14.23
C LEU A 143 48.91 22.90 13.87
N ILE A 144 48.19 24.03 13.82
CA ILE A 144 48.82 25.36 13.59
C ILE A 144 49.80 25.69 14.71
N VAL A 145 49.41 25.48 15.97
CA VAL A 145 50.29 25.75 17.12
C VAL A 145 51.54 24.87 17.06
N GLU A 146 51.38 23.58 16.73
CA GLU A 146 52.52 22.66 16.57
C GLU A 146 53.45 23.09 15.43
N CYS A 147 52.90 23.50 14.28
CA CYS A 147 53.68 24.01 13.16
C CYS A 147 54.47 25.29 13.54
N ILE A 148 53.84 26.23 14.24
CA ILE A 148 54.52 27.46 14.69
C ILE A 148 55.63 27.11 15.68
N TYR A 149 55.38 26.21 16.64
CA TYR A 149 56.38 25.76 17.61
C TYR A 149 57.61 25.15 16.91
N ARG A 150 57.40 24.29 15.91
CA ARG A 150 58.49 23.69 15.11
C ARG A 150 59.26 24.68 14.24
N ILE A 151 58.67 25.82 13.89
CA ILE A 151 59.34 26.88 13.11
C ILE A 151 60.18 27.80 14.02
N VAL A 152 59.74 28.00 15.26
CA VAL A 152 60.41 28.88 16.24
C VAL A 152 61.57 28.18 16.97
N GLN A 153 61.51 26.85 17.10
CA GLN A 153 62.59 26.01 17.63
C GLN A 153 63.69 25.79 16.60
#